data_AF-Q9K125-F1
#
_entry.id   AF-Q9K125-F1
#
_cell.length_a   1.000
_cell.length_b   1.000
_cell.length_c   1.000
_cell.angle_alpha   90.00
_cell.angle_beta   90.00
_cell.angle_gamma   90.00
#
_symmetry.space_group_name_H-M   'P 1'
#
loop_
_entity.id
_entity.type
_entity.pdbx_description
1 polymer ?
#
loop_
_entity_poly.entity_id
_entity_poly.type
_entity_poly.pdbx_seq_one_letter_code
_entity_poly.pdbx_strand_id
1 'polypeptide(L)'
;MKAGSRLLSESGRTQTVRKTVVKPKPLKAYNLTVADWHTYFVKGNQAETEGVWVHNSCPPKRTGSSKNEKHGDGGRSQISAESKIAELTNKIIPGMSKNERLKIKQKIRNIAKNANRKTKGEEHGRRGR
;
A
#
# COMPACT_ATOMS: atom_id res chain seq x y z
N MET A 1 -7.14 -21.99 -9.13
CA MET A 1 -6.18 -22.63 -8.20
C MET A 1 -6.09 -24.11 -8.53
N LYS A 2 -4.92 -24.74 -8.46
CA LYS A 2 -4.70 -26.17 -8.79
C LYS A 2 -3.85 -26.86 -7.71
N ALA A 3 -3.78 -28.19 -7.73
CA ALA A 3 -2.86 -28.93 -6.88
C ALA A 3 -1.42 -28.37 -7.01
N GLY A 4 -0.71 -28.28 -5.89
CA GLY A 4 0.61 -27.63 -5.77
C GLY A 4 0.57 -26.11 -5.57
N SER A 5 -0.60 -25.45 -5.67
CA SER A 5 -0.69 -24.02 -5.36
C SER A 5 -0.39 -23.75 -3.88
N ARG A 6 0.31 -22.65 -3.61
CA ARG A 6 0.69 -22.20 -2.27
C ARG A 6 -0.26 -21.11 -1.79
N LEU A 7 -0.80 -21.28 -0.59
CA LEU A 7 -1.75 -20.35 0.04
C LEU A 7 -1.20 -19.84 1.36
N LEU A 8 -1.40 -18.55 1.62
CA LEU A 8 -1.01 -17.94 2.88
C LEU A 8 -2.08 -18.19 3.94
N SER A 9 -1.68 -18.70 5.10
CA SER A 9 -2.55 -18.91 6.24
C SER A 9 -2.62 -17.70 7.18
N GLU A 10 -3.51 -17.76 8.15
CA GLU A 10 -3.67 -16.72 9.18
C GLU A 10 -2.43 -16.46 10.02
N SER A 11 -1.62 -17.50 10.28
CA SER A 11 -0.33 -17.36 10.96
C SER A 11 0.80 -16.83 10.07
N GLY A 12 0.52 -16.52 8.79
CA GLY A 12 1.53 -16.14 7.81
C GLY A 12 2.33 -17.32 7.25
N ARG A 13 1.99 -18.57 7.63
CA ARG A 13 2.61 -19.77 7.07
C ARG A 13 2.03 -20.09 5.70
N THR A 14 2.72 -20.95 4.95
CA THR A 14 2.22 -21.43 3.66
C THR A 14 1.59 -22.82 3.77
N GLN A 15 0.37 -22.96 3.25
CA GLN A 15 -0.31 -24.23 3.03
C GLN A 15 -0.27 -24.60 1.54
N THR A 16 -0.21 -25.89 1.23
CA THR A 16 -0.18 -26.37 -0.17
C THR A 16 -1.46 -27.09 -0.52
N VAL A 17 -2.06 -26.70 -1.65
CA VAL A 17 -3.27 -27.35 -2.18
C VAL A 17 -2.91 -28.76 -2.64
N ARG A 18 -3.47 -29.79 -1.98
CA ARG A 18 -3.21 -31.19 -2.35
C ARG A 18 -4.06 -31.67 -3.53
N LYS A 19 -5.36 -31.32 -3.54
CA LYS A 19 -6.32 -31.79 -4.55
C LYS A 19 -7.42 -30.74 -4.75
N THR A 20 -7.89 -30.63 -5.98
CA THR A 20 -9.07 -29.83 -6.35
C THR A 20 -10.10 -30.72 -7.01
N VAL A 21 -11.35 -30.67 -6.55
CA VAL A 21 -12.46 -31.43 -7.11
C VAL A 21 -13.58 -30.45 -7.45
N VAL A 22 -14.00 -30.44 -8.71
CA VAL A 22 -15.16 -29.65 -9.16
C VAL A 22 -16.39 -30.54 -9.06
N LYS A 23 -17.36 -30.12 -8.25
CA LYS A 23 -18.66 -30.80 -8.17
C LYS A 23 -19.67 -29.97 -8.98
N PRO A 24 -20.28 -30.51 -10.04
CA PRO A 24 -21.26 -29.79 -10.87
C PRO A 24 -22.64 -29.74 -10.19
N LYS A 25 -22.68 -29.36 -8.91
CA LYS A 25 -23.90 -29.20 -8.12
C LYS A 25 -24.12 -27.71 -7.86
N PRO A 26 -25.34 -27.18 -8.09
CA PRO A 26 -25.67 -25.82 -7.68
C PRO A 26 -25.43 -25.65 -6.18
N LEU A 27 -24.75 -24.56 -5.81
CA LEU A 27 -24.46 -24.25 -4.42
C LEU A 27 -24.83 -22.80 -4.14
N LYS A 28 -25.33 -22.53 -2.93
CA LYS A 28 -25.49 -21.18 -2.43
C LYS A 28 -24.13 -20.71 -1.91
N ALA A 29 -23.58 -19.70 -2.55
CA ALA A 29 -22.37 -19.01 -2.10
C ALA A 29 -22.74 -17.61 -1.61
N TYR A 30 -21.94 -17.10 -0.67
CA TYR A 30 -22.07 -15.75 -0.14
C TYR A 30 -20.73 -15.03 -0.32
N ASN A 31 -20.80 -13.76 -0.68
CA ASN A 31 -19.64 -12.86 -0.67
C ASN A 31 -19.80 -11.86 0.47
N LEU A 32 -18.67 -11.48 1.08
CA LEU A 32 -18.64 -10.53 2.19
C LEU A 32 -18.27 -9.15 1.67
N THR A 33 -18.94 -8.09 2.13
CA THR A 33 -18.43 -6.73 1.92
C THR A 33 -17.64 -6.34 3.16
N VAL A 34 -16.31 -6.26 3.01
CA VAL A 34 -15.38 -5.86 4.07
C VAL A 34 -14.80 -4.51 3.69
N ALA A 35 -14.60 -3.59 4.62
CA ALA A 35 -13.99 -2.29 4.32
C ALA A 35 -12.52 -2.40 3.85
N ASP A 36 -12.00 -1.30 3.31
CA ASP A 36 -10.59 -1.10 2.95
C ASP A 36 -10.00 -2.12 1.97
N TRP A 37 -9.14 -3.03 2.45
CA TRP A 37 -8.37 -3.97 1.63
C TRP A 37 -9.24 -5.09 1.03
N HIS A 38 -10.53 -5.16 1.36
CA HIS A 38 -11.49 -6.14 0.84
C HIS A 38 -10.96 -7.59 0.89
N THR A 39 -10.18 -7.88 1.92
CA THR A 39 -9.42 -9.12 2.11
C THR A 39 -9.80 -9.71 3.46
N TYR A 40 -10.07 -11.01 3.51
CA TYR A 40 -10.56 -11.69 4.71
C TYR A 40 -10.07 -13.15 4.76
N PHE A 41 -10.26 -13.78 5.92
CA PHE A 41 -9.96 -15.19 6.11
C PHE A 41 -11.17 -16.07 5.86
N VAL A 42 -10.96 -17.21 5.21
CA VAL A 42 -11.96 -18.27 5.10
C VAL A 42 -11.40 -19.54 5.72
N LYS A 43 -12.14 -20.08 6.70
CA LYS A 43 -11.85 -21.35 7.36
C LYS A 43 -13.08 -22.24 7.28
N GLY A 44 -12.88 -23.53 7.01
CA GLY A 44 -13.96 -24.51 7.06
C GLY A 44 -14.43 -24.71 8.51
N ASN A 45 -15.73 -24.91 8.69
CA ASN A 45 -16.26 -25.30 10.00
C ASN A 45 -15.61 -26.62 10.44
N GLN A 46 -15.06 -26.67 11.67
CA GLN A 46 -14.31 -27.81 12.20
C GLN A 46 -13.07 -28.23 11.37
N ALA A 47 -12.57 -27.37 10.49
CA ALA A 47 -11.35 -27.66 9.75
C ALA A 47 -10.15 -27.66 10.71
N GLU A 48 -9.37 -28.75 10.67
CA GLU A 48 -8.08 -28.87 11.37
C GLU A 48 -7.01 -27.93 10.78
N THR A 49 -7.23 -27.47 9.55
CA THR A 49 -6.32 -26.55 8.86
C THR A 49 -6.65 -25.09 9.17
N GLU A 50 -5.61 -24.27 9.22
CA GLU A 50 -5.73 -22.83 9.39
C GLU A 50 -6.54 -22.19 8.25
N GLY A 51 -7.18 -21.06 8.54
CA GLY A 51 -7.85 -20.25 7.53
C GLY A 51 -6.88 -19.75 6.47
N VAL A 52 -7.41 -19.46 5.27
CA VAL A 52 -6.63 -18.90 4.16
C VAL A 52 -7.09 -17.48 3.83
N TRP A 53 -6.14 -16.65 3.43
CA TRP A 53 -6.44 -15.31 2.91
C TRP A 53 -7.14 -15.37 1.56
N VAL A 54 -8.23 -14.62 1.42
CA VAL A 54 -8.96 -14.42 0.17
C VAL A 54 -9.28 -12.94 -0.02
N HIS A 55 -9.40 -12.51 -1.28
CA HIS A 55 -9.75 -11.15 -1.66
C HIS A 55 -10.95 -11.18 -2.61
N ASN A 56 -11.89 -10.23 -2.47
CA ASN A 56 -13.04 -10.14 -3.37
C ASN A 56 -12.65 -9.74 -4.80
N SER A 57 -11.59 -8.93 -4.92
CA SER A 57 -11.08 -8.45 -6.19
C SER A 57 -9.59 -8.70 -6.25
N CYS A 58 -9.13 -9.26 -7.36
CA CYS A 58 -7.70 -9.32 -7.62
C CYS A 58 -7.28 -7.89 -8.00
N PRO A 59 -6.37 -7.24 -7.24
CA PRO A 59 -5.80 -5.99 -7.72
C PRO A 59 -5.21 -6.24 -9.12
N PRO A 60 -5.34 -5.29 -10.05
CA PRO A 60 -4.81 -5.46 -11.40
C PRO A 60 -3.37 -5.91 -11.29
N LYS A 61 -2.97 -6.91 -12.11
CA LYS A 61 -1.57 -7.32 -12.21
C LYS A 61 -0.76 -6.05 -12.34
N ARG A 62 0.22 -5.84 -11.45
CA ARG A 62 1.11 -4.69 -11.52
C ARG A 62 1.85 -4.76 -12.84
N THR A 63 1.31 -4.14 -13.88
CA THR A 63 2.00 -3.88 -15.14
C THR A 63 2.91 -2.71 -14.84
N GLY A 64 4.13 -3.03 -14.45
CA GLY A 64 5.15 -2.03 -14.23
C GLY A 64 6.07 -2.31 -13.06
N SER A 65 7.16 -3.00 -13.33
CA SER A 65 8.34 -3.03 -12.48
C SER A 65 9.59 -2.68 -13.29
N SER A 66 9.41 -1.93 -14.39
CA SER A 66 10.56 -1.37 -15.08
C SER A 66 11.24 -0.37 -14.14
N LYS A 67 12.58 -0.40 -14.07
CA LYS A 67 13.38 0.45 -13.15
C LYS A 67 13.15 1.96 -13.35
N ASN A 68 12.40 2.34 -14.39
CA ASN A 68 12.22 3.71 -14.87
C ASN A 68 10.75 4.12 -14.92
N GLU A 69 9.83 3.29 -14.42
CA GLU A 69 8.41 3.63 -14.38
C GLU A 69 8.12 4.63 -13.27
N LYS A 70 7.27 5.62 -13.57
CA LYS A 70 6.70 6.53 -12.57
C LYS A 70 5.99 5.71 -11.51
N HIS A 71 6.58 5.64 -10.33
CA HIS A 71 5.95 5.05 -9.16
C HIS A 71 5.77 6.15 -8.12
N GLY A 72 4.52 6.39 -7.73
CA GLY A 72 4.20 7.14 -6.54
C GLY A 72 4.34 6.26 -5.30
N ASP A 73 4.67 6.85 -4.16
CA ASP A 73 4.87 6.13 -2.90
C ASP A 73 3.57 5.90 -2.11
N GLY A 74 2.42 6.04 -2.78
CA GLY A 74 1.10 5.81 -2.19
C GLY A 74 0.74 6.79 -1.06
N GLY A 75 1.36 7.97 -1.00
CA GLY A 75 1.04 8.99 0.02
C GLY A 75 1.87 8.89 1.30
N ARG A 76 2.79 7.92 1.42
CA ARG A 76 3.61 7.75 2.63
C ARG A 76 4.51 8.96 2.90
N SER A 77 5.06 9.60 1.86
CA SER A 77 5.86 10.83 1.99
C SER A 77 5.00 12.05 2.34
N GLN A 78 3.70 12.06 2.06
CA GLN A 78 2.82 13.16 2.49
C GLN A 78 2.67 13.18 4.00
N ILE A 79 2.39 12.03 4.61
CA ILE A 79 2.25 11.89 6.07
C ILE A 79 3.53 12.35 6.78
N SER A 80 4.69 11.88 6.31
CA SER A 80 5.99 12.29 6.90
C SER A 80 6.28 13.78 6.67
N ALA A 81 5.90 14.34 5.53
CA ALA A 81 6.06 15.76 5.23
C ALA A 81 5.14 16.63 6.10
N GLU A 82 3.90 16.21 6.36
CA GLU A 82 2.95 16.91 7.23
C GLU A 82 3.47 17.03 8.65
N SER A 83 3.94 15.94 9.26
CA SER A 83 4.55 15.99 10.59
C SER A 83 5.75 16.93 10.64
N LYS A 84 6.59 16.93 9.60
CA LYS A 84 7.78 17.78 9.53
C LYS A 84 7.45 19.25 9.28
N ILE A 85 6.37 19.53 8.56
CA ILE A 85 5.84 20.89 8.37
C ILE A 85 5.29 21.40 9.71
N ALA A 86 4.52 20.61 10.43
CA ALA A 86 3.97 20.96 11.74
C ALA A 86 5.09 21.29 12.76
N GLU A 87 6.16 20.51 12.77
CA GLU A 87 7.32 20.77 13.62
C GLU A 87 8.00 22.11 13.26
N LEU A 88 8.16 22.41 11.97
CA LEU A 88 8.77 23.65 11.49
C LEU A 88 7.87 24.88 11.72
N THR A 89 6.55 24.73 11.64
CA THR A 89 5.62 25.82 11.95
C THR A 89 5.67 26.17 13.43
N ASN A 90 5.79 25.17 14.31
CA ASN A 90 5.92 25.40 15.76
C ASN A 90 7.21 26.12 16.15
N LYS A 91 8.26 26.03 15.32
CA LYS A 91 9.52 26.79 15.52
C LYS A 91 9.37 28.29 15.21
N ILE A 92 8.30 28.72 14.53
CA ILE A 92 8.08 30.14 14.23
C ILE A 92 7.45 30.81 15.45
N ILE A 93 8.24 31.59 16.17
CA ILE A 93 7.84 32.30 17.39
C ILE A 93 7.70 33.81 17.09
N PRO A 94 6.78 34.54 17.75
CA PRO A 94 6.74 36.00 17.69
C PRO A 94 8.07 36.63 18.12
N GLY A 95 8.58 37.61 17.37
CA GLY A 95 9.88 38.25 17.65
C GLY A 95 11.11 37.58 17.02
N MET A 96 10.94 36.46 16.31
CA MET A 96 12.02 35.83 15.52
C MET A 96 12.55 36.77 14.42
N SER A 97 13.86 36.68 14.14
CA SER A 97 14.50 37.41 13.03
C SER A 97 13.82 37.15 11.69
N LYS A 98 13.59 38.21 10.91
CA LYS A 98 12.93 38.13 9.60
C LYS A 98 13.62 37.12 8.66
N ASN A 99 14.94 37.05 8.71
CA ASN A 99 15.74 36.14 7.87
C ASN A 99 15.56 34.68 8.28
N GLU A 100 15.52 34.39 9.58
CA GLU A 100 15.28 33.03 10.10
C GLU A 100 13.87 32.56 9.78
N ARG A 101 12.89 33.44 9.97
CA ARG A 101 11.50 33.18 9.59
C ARG A 101 11.36 32.88 8.10
N LEU A 102 12.08 33.62 7.24
CA LEU A 102 12.08 33.40 5.80
C LEU A 102 12.69 32.04 5.44
N LYS A 103 13.81 31.65 6.06
CA LYS A 103 14.45 30.34 5.86
C LYS A 103 13.51 29.19 6.24
N ILE A 104 12.82 29.28 7.38
CA ILE A 104 11.87 28.26 7.82
C ILE A 104 10.69 28.15 6.85
N LYS A 105 10.11 29.29 6.42
CA LYS A 105 9.04 29.31 5.41
C LYS A 105 9.49 28.72 4.07
N GLN A 106 10.71 29.01 3.63
CA GLN A 106 11.29 28.43 2.42
C GLN A 106 11.37 26.90 2.54
N LYS A 107 11.82 26.40 3.69
CA LYS A 107 11.97 24.96 3.96
C LYS A 107 10.62 24.24 3.95
N ILE A 108 9.60 24.82 4.60
CA ILE A 108 8.22 24.31 4.56
C ILE A 108 7.72 24.20 3.11
N ARG A 109 7.88 25.25 2.30
CA ARG A 109 7.47 25.25 0.89
C ARG A 109 8.18 24.15 0.08
N ASN A 110 9.47 23.95 0.30
CA ASN A 110 10.24 22.93 -0.42
C ASN A 110 9.81 21.51 -0.03
N ILE A 111 9.54 21.26 1.26
CA ILE A 111 9.05 19.97 1.76
C ILE A 111 7.67 19.66 1.13
N ALA A 112 6.75 20.62 1.13
CA ALA A 112 5.42 20.45 0.53
C ALA A 112 5.50 20.17 -0.98
N LYS A 113 6.35 20.91 -1.72
CA LYS A 113 6.57 20.67 -3.15
C LYS A 113 7.14 19.28 -3.43
N ASN A 114 8.12 18.83 -2.66
CA ASN A 114 8.72 17.51 -2.81
C ASN A 114 7.73 16.37 -2.49
N ALA A 115 6.94 16.51 -1.43
CA ALA A 115 5.91 15.53 -1.08
C ALA A 115 4.88 15.37 -2.21
N ASN A 116 4.39 16.49 -2.76
CA ASN A 116 3.46 16.48 -3.91
C ASN A 116 4.08 15.93 -5.20
N ARG A 117 5.39 16.10 -5.40
CA ARG A 117 6.09 15.49 -6.54
C ARG A 117 6.15 13.97 -6.39
N LYS A 118 6.48 13.49 -5.18
CA LYS A 118 6.58 12.05 -4.88
C LYS A 118 5.25 11.32 -4.96
N THR A 119 4.14 11.96 -4.57
CA THR A 119 2.82 11.34 -4.72
C THR A 119 2.36 11.23 -6.16
N LYS A 120 2.74 12.16 -7.03
CA LYS A 120 2.46 12.10 -8.47
C LYS A 120 3.41 11.15 -9.24
N GLY A 121 4.38 10.55 -8.56
CA GLY A 121 5.39 9.69 -9.15
C GLY A 121 6.59 10.47 -9.71
N GLU A 122 7.80 9.97 -9.45
CA GLU A 122 9.06 10.60 -9.83
C GLU A 122 9.65 9.93 -11.09
N GLU A 123 10.04 10.71 -12.11
CA GLU A 123 10.75 10.21 -13.30
C GLU A 123 12.26 10.24 -13.05
N HIS A 124 12.91 9.08 -13.13
CA HIS A 124 14.36 9.02 -13.17
C HIS A 124 14.83 9.30 -14.61
N GLY A 125 15.58 10.39 -14.78
CA GLY A 125 15.91 10.95 -16.09
C GLY A 125 16.44 9.93 -17.09
N ARG A 126 15.90 9.97 -18.31
CA ARG A 126 16.43 9.29 -19.49
C ARG A 126 17.71 10.00 -19.97
N ARG A 127 18.83 9.84 -19.27
CA ARG A 127 20.14 10.13 -19.86
C ARG A 127 20.73 8.82 -20.34
N GLY A 128 20.29 8.41 -21.54
CA GLY A 128 21.02 7.43 -22.33
C GLY A 128 22.35 8.04 -22.72
N ARG A 129 23.42 7.27 -22.52
CA ARG A 129 24.74 7.53 -23.09
C ARG A 129 24.90 6.62 -24.30
#